data_AF-A0A7S2X6U1-F1
#
_entry.id   AF-A0A7S2X6U1-F1
#
_cell.length_a   1.000
_cell.length_b   1.000
_cell.length_c   1.000
_cell.angle_alpha   90.00
_cell.angle_beta   90.00
_cell.angle_gamma   90.00
#
_symmetry.space_group_name_H-M   'P 1'
#
loop_
_entity.id
_entity.type
_entity.pdbx_description
1 polymer ?
#
loop_
_entity_poly.entity_id
_entity_poly.type
_entity_poly.pdbx_seq_one_letter_code
_entity_poly.pdbx_strand_id
1 'polypeptide(L)'
;RPAAWRETMSRMEKGIGEQFRGILRNVATVGVSELETHIVKATFYDDEIPKPKHINAVLRTIEGNRHACKQTLAVLRRRIDKAVQSKSQWQVMIKCLLVIHKGIQYRQDTVFIEEMSSYGIQFLNIDSYLDRASETSWGNSKYCRSYAAFLSERALGYRDTAGISFQLPSKQLRAKIKKLKPSKLYKVYTSLVTQMKALVTCRAFEDQGGYHILA
;
A
#
# COMPACT_ATOMS: atom_id res chain seq x y z
N ARG A 1 -38.79 -18.47 18.52
CA ARG A 1 -38.79 -17.11 17.91
C ARG A 1 -37.89 -16.03 18.59
N PRO A 2 -36.79 -16.35 19.33
CA PRO A 2 -35.79 -15.33 19.71
C PRO A 2 -34.74 -14.96 18.65
N ALA A 3 -34.62 -15.70 17.56
CA ALA A 3 -33.54 -15.50 16.58
C ALA A 3 -33.78 -14.32 15.62
N ALA A 4 -35.04 -14.10 15.20
CA ALA A 4 -35.38 -13.08 14.19
C ALA A 4 -35.16 -11.63 14.67
N TRP A 5 -35.47 -11.33 15.93
CA TRP A 5 -35.23 -9.99 16.48
C TRP A 5 -33.74 -9.72 16.70
N ARG A 6 -32.95 -10.74 17.09
CA ARG A 6 -31.49 -10.59 17.20
C ARG A 6 -30.84 -10.31 15.86
N GLU A 7 -31.30 -11.00 14.80
CA GLU A 7 -30.83 -10.76 13.45
C GLU A 7 -31.22 -9.36 12.95
N THR A 8 -32.44 -8.91 13.26
CA THR A 8 -32.90 -7.56 12.90
C THR A 8 -32.13 -6.48 13.65
N MET A 9 -31.89 -6.66 14.96
CA MET A 9 -31.07 -5.77 15.78
C MET A 9 -29.63 -5.72 15.27
N SER A 10 -29.02 -6.88 14.96
CA SER A 10 -27.67 -6.92 14.38
C SER A 10 -27.59 -6.20 13.03
N ARG A 11 -28.63 -6.31 12.18
CA ARG A 11 -28.72 -5.56 10.92
C ARG A 11 -28.86 -4.05 11.15
N MET A 12 -29.65 -3.63 12.13
CA MET A 12 -29.80 -2.21 12.48
C MET A 12 -28.50 -1.63 13.05
N GLU A 13 -27.84 -2.33 13.98
CA GLU A 13 -26.55 -1.92 14.55
C GLU A 13 -25.47 -1.80 13.47
N LYS A 14 -25.41 -2.76 12.54
CA LYS A 14 -24.52 -2.68 11.36
C LYS A 14 -24.84 -1.46 10.49
N GLY A 15 -26.12 -1.20 10.22
CA GLY A 15 -26.56 -0.05 9.42
C GLY A 15 -26.20 1.29 10.06
N ILE A 16 -26.47 1.44 11.36
CA ILE A 16 -26.09 2.63 12.14
C ILE A 16 -24.58 2.80 12.15
N GLY A 17 -23.83 1.71 12.36
CA GLY A 17 -22.36 1.73 12.33
C GLY A 17 -21.79 2.10 10.97
N GLU A 18 -22.40 1.68 9.87
CA GLU A 18 -21.99 2.08 8.52
C GLU A 18 -22.29 3.56 8.24
N GLN A 19 -23.45 4.06 8.67
CA GLN A 19 -23.81 5.47 8.57
C GLN A 19 -22.82 6.35 9.34
N PHE A 20 -22.50 5.99 10.58
CA PHE A 20 -21.54 6.73 11.41
C PHE A 20 -20.14 6.74 10.79
N ARG A 21 -19.65 5.59 10.28
CA ARG A 21 -18.39 5.52 9.53
C ARG A 21 -18.41 6.39 8.28
N GLY A 22 -19.55 6.46 7.58
CA GLY A 22 -19.75 7.38 6.45
C GLY A 22 -19.56 8.85 6.83
N ILE A 23 -20.15 9.27 7.96
CA ILE A 23 -20.01 10.63 8.49
C ILE A 23 -18.55 10.91 8.86
N LEU A 24 -17.90 10.01 9.61
CA LEU A 24 -16.50 10.15 10.00
C LEU A 24 -15.56 10.28 8.80
N ARG A 25 -15.79 9.50 7.72
CA ARG A 25 -15.03 9.63 6.47
C ARG A 25 -15.19 11.00 5.84
N ASN A 26 -16.40 11.58 5.86
CA ASN A 26 -16.63 12.90 5.30
C ASN A 26 -15.99 14.01 6.14
N VAL A 27 -16.11 13.94 7.47
CA VAL A 27 -15.46 14.85 8.42
C VAL A 27 -13.94 14.84 8.25
N ALA A 28 -13.34 13.65 8.11
CA ALA A 28 -11.91 13.51 7.87
C ALA A 28 -11.41 14.10 6.53
N THR A 29 -12.33 14.49 5.64
CA THR A 29 -12.03 15.05 4.32
C THR A 29 -12.55 16.47 4.12
N VAL A 30 -12.98 17.15 5.20
CA VAL A 30 -13.39 18.56 5.10
C VAL A 30 -12.16 19.43 4.82
N GLY A 31 -12.22 20.24 3.76
CA GLY A 31 -11.18 21.21 3.42
C GLY A 31 -9.91 20.61 2.79
N VAL A 32 -9.89 19.32 2.45
CA VAL A 32 -8.77 18.69 1.72
C VAL A 32 -9.06 18.58 0.23
N SER A 33 -8.01 18.49 -0.60
CA SER A 33 -8.14 18.33 -2.05
C SER A 33 -8.91 17.05 -2.43
N GLU A 34 -9.43 16.99 -3.67
CA GLU A 34 -10.12 15.80 -4.18
C GLU A 34 -9.22 14.54 -4.17
N LEU A 35 -7.96 14.69 -4.59
CA LEU A 35 -6.97 13.62 -4.54
C LEU A 35 -6.75 13.14 -3.09
N GLU A 36 -6.54 14.07 -2.15
CA GLU A 36 -6.38 13.73 -0.74
C GLU A 36 -7.64 13.09 -0.15
N THR A 37 -8.82 13.53 -0.55
CA THR A 37 -10.12 12.93 -0.17
C THR A 37 -10.17 11.46 -0.57
N HIS A 38 -9.79 11.13 -1.80
CA HIS A 38 -9.75 9.74 -2.26
C HIS A 38 -8.71 8.91 -1.51
N ILE A 39 -7.53 9.46 -1.23
CA ILE A 39 -6.50 8.77 -0.44
C ILE A 39 -7.00 8.49 0.98
N VAL A 40 -7.56 9.49 1.66
CA VAL A 40 -8.08 9.37 3.04
C VAL A 40 -9.24 8.36 3.10
N LYS A 41 -10.16 8.38 2.12
CA LYS A 41 -11.26 7.42 2.06
C LYS A 41 -10.80 6.00 1.72
N ALA A 42 -9.78 5.83 0.88
CA ALA A 42 -9.19 4.53 0.57
C ALA A 42 -8.39 3.95 1.75
N THR A 43 -7.88 4.80 2.64
CA THR A 43 -6.99 4.40 3.76
C THR A 43 -7.63 4.66 5.13
N PHE A 44 -8.96 4.64 5.20
CA PHE A 44 -9.69 4.84 6.44
C PHE A 44 -9.50 3.66 7.42
N TYR A 45 -9.56 3.95 8.72
CA TYR A 45 -9.28 3.00 9.81
C TYR A 45 -10.45 2.02 10.09
N ASP A 46 -11.05 1.46 9.05
CA ASP A 46 -12.06 0.41 9.17
C ASP A 46 -11.52 -0.95 8.71
N ASP A 47 -12.24 -2.02 9.04
CA ASP A 47 -11.92 -3.38 8.57
C ASP A 47 -12.44 -3.65 7.14
N GLU A 48 -12.90 -2.62 6.42
CA GLU A 48 -13.40 -2.76 5.04
C GLU A 48 -12.27 -2.72 4.02
N ILE A 49 -12.39 -3.53 2.97
CA ILE A 49 -11.55 -3.44 1.79
C ILE A 49 -11.67 -2.01 1.22
N PRO A 50 -10.56 -1.33 0.87
CA PRO A 50 -10.62 -0.02 0.23
C PRO A 50 -11.55 -0.02 -0.98
N LYS A 51 -12.53 0.87 -0.99
CA LYS A 51 -13.53 0.92 -2.06
C LYS A 51 -12.84 1.17 -3.41
N PRO A 52 -13.05 0.33 -4.44
CA PRO A 52 -12.33 0.42 -5.72
C PRO A 52 -12.43 1.80 -6.38
N LYS A 53 -13.56 2.50 -6.21
CA LYS A 53 -13.75 3.85 -6.73
C LYS A 53 -12.68 4.86 -6.26
N HIS A 54 -12.25 4.76 -5.00
CA HIS A 54 -11.26 5.69 -4.44
C HIS A 54 -9.87 5.35 -4.92
N ILE A 55 -9.50 4.06 -4.94
CA ILE A 55 -8.23 3.63 -5.51
C ILE A 55 -8.15 4.02 -7.00
N ASN A 56 -9.17 3.70 -7.80
CA ASN A 56 -9.19 4.01 -9.22
C ASN A 56 -9.10 5.51 -9.50
N ALA A 57 -9.74 6.35 -8.69
CA ALA A 57 -9.61 7.80 -8.81
C ALA A 57 -8.16 8.25 -8.56
N VAL A 58 -7.52 7.79 -7.48
CA VAL A 58 -6.10 8.08 -7.21
C VAL A 58 -5.22 7.63 -8.37
N LEU A 59 -5.38 6.38 -8.83
CA LEU A 59 -4.55 5.81 -9.91
C LEU A 59 -4.68 6.57 -11.23
N ARG A 60 -5.89 7.02 -11.59
CA ARG A 60 -6.12 7.86 -12.77
C ARG A 60 -5.47 9.24 -12.63
N THR A 61 -5.52 9.85 -11.45
CA THR A 61 -4.92 11.18 -11.23
C THR A 61 -3.40 11.15 -11.30
N ILE A 62 -2.75 10.06 -10.86
CA ILE A 62 -1.28 9.95 -10.87
C ILE A 62 -0.69 9.54 -12.23
N GLU A 63 -1.51 9.02 -13.16
CA GLU A 63 -1.08 8.54 -14.48
C GLU A 63 -0.34 9.62 -15.28
N GLY A 64 0.97 9.45 -15.49
CA GLY A 64 1.85 10.41 -16.15
C GLY A 64 2.02 11.74 -15.41
N ASN A 65 1.44 11.90 -14.22
CA ASN A 65 1.39 13.16 -13.49
C ASN A 65 2.31 13.11 -12.26
N ARG A 66 3.53 13.62 -12.47
CA ARG A 66 4.57 13.68 -11.42
C ARG A 66 4.17 14.50 -10.20
N HIS A 67 3.44 15.60 -10.39
CA HIS A 67 2.98 16.43 -9.27
C HIS A 67 1.96 15.68 -8.41
N ALA A 68 0.98 15.03 -9.04
CA ALA A 68 0.01 14.19 -8.34
C ALA A 68 0.68 12.98 -7.65
N CYS A 69 1.71 12.38 -8.25
CA CYS A 69 2.51 11.33 -7.61
C CYS A 69 3.16 11.84 -6.31
N LYS A 70 3.86 12.99 -6.36
CA LYS A 70 4.47 13.63 -5.18
C LYS A 70 3.45 13.94 -4.10
N GLN A 71 2.32 14.52 -4.47
CA GLN A 71 1.23 14.83 -3.53
C GLN A 71 0.68 13.55 -2.89
N THR A 72 0.44 12.50 -3.68
CA THR A 72 -0.04 11.20 -3.20
C THR A 72 0.94 10.57 -2.20
N LEU A 73 2.22 10.53 -2.55
CA LEU A 73 3.28 9.99 -1.67
C LEU A 73 3.40 10.80 -0.38
N ALA A 74 3.31 12.13 -0.44
CA ALA A 74 3.32 12.98 0.74
C ALA A 74 2.13 12.74 1.68
N VAL A 75 0.90 12.61 1.13
CA VAL A 75 -0.29 12.30 1.92
C VAL A 75 -0.16 10.92 2.57
N LEU A 76 0.23 9.90 1.80
CA LEU A 76 0.43 8.54 2.32
C LEU A 76 1.50 8.51 3.41
N ARG A 77 2.60 9.24 3.23
CA ARG A 77 3.66 9.36 4.22
C ARG A 77 3.14 9.93 5.54
N ARG A 78 2.40 11.05 5.49
CA ARG A 78 1.79 11.65 6.69
C ARG A 78 0.88 10.65 7.42
N ARG A 79 0.15 9.80 6.70
CA ARG A 79 -0.74 8.79 7.30
C ARG A 79 0.05 7.64 7.93
N ILE A 80 1.10 7.18 7.27
CA ILE A 80 2.02 6.17 7.79
C ILE A 80 2.68 6.69 9.09
N ASP A 81 3.23 7.90 9.06
CA ASP A 81 3.87 8.51 10.24
C ASP A 81 2.89 8.62 11.42
N LYS A 82 1.64 9.03 11.18
CA LYS A 82 0.59 9.04 12.21
C LYS A 82 0.31 7.66 12.78
N ALA A 83 0.17 6.63 11.94
CA ALA A 83 -0.06 5.27 12.39
C ALA A 83 1.13 4.70 13.20
N VAL A 84 2.36 5.07 12.85
CA VAL A 84 3.57 4.74 13.63
C VAL A 84 3.55 5.42 14.99
N GLN A 85 3.21 6.71 15.04
CA GLN A 85 3.15 7.50 16.28
C GLN A 85 2.07 7.00 17.24
N SER A 86 0.86 6.70 16.73
CA SER A 86 -0.23 6.20 17.56
C SER A 86 -0.04 4.76 18.04
N LYS A 87 0.91 4.00 17.45
CA LYS A 87 1.15 2.56 17.72
C LYS A 87 -0.16 1.74 17.73
N SER A 88 -1.07 2.15 16.87
CA SER A 88 -2.44 1.66 16.74
C SER A 88 -2.89 2.07 15.33
N GLN A 89 -3.67 1.22 14.64
CA GLN A 89 -4.22 1.38 13.28
C GLN A 89 -3.45 0.63 12.17
N TRP A 90 -3.25 -0.68 12.34
CA TRP A 90 -2.68 -1.52 11.28
C TRP A 90 -3.50 -1.50 9.98
N GLN A 91 -4.81 -1.25 10.06
CA GLN A 91 -5.69 -1.09 8.89
C GLN A 91 -5.29 0.10 8.02
N VAL A 92 -4.94 1.25 8.63
CA VAL A 92 -4.48 2.41 7.87
C VAL A 92 -3.15 2.11 7.20
N MET A 93 -2.22 1.50 7.96
CA MET A 93 -0.91 1.12 7.46
C MET A 93 -1.03 0.21 6.23
N ILE A 94 -1.77 -0.89 6.33
CA ILE A 94 -1.89 -1.83 5.20
C ILE A 94 -2.55 -1.19 3.99
N LYS A 95 -3.58 -0.36 4.18
CA LYS A 95 -4.27 0.31 3.09
C LYS A 95 -3.37 1.33 2.41
N CYS A 96 -2.53 2.04 3.16
CA CYS A 96 -1.49 2.90 2.59
C CYS A 96 -0.51 2.09 1.73
N LEU A 97 0.00 0.96 2.23
CA LEU A 97 0.88 0.07 1.48
C LEU A 97 0.20 -0.48 0.21
N LEU A 98 -1.11 -0.80 0.28
CA LEU A 98 -1.89 -1.23 -0.89
C LEU A 98 -1.98 -0.14 -1.95
N VAL A 99 -2.28 1.11 -1.57
CA VAL A 99 -2.33 2.24 -2.52
C VAL A 99 -0.96 2.44 -3.17
N ILE A 100 0.14 2.34 -2.40
CA ILE A 100 1.51 2.41 -2.93
C ILE A 100 1.76 1.29 -3.94
N HIS A 101 1.41 0.04 -3.59
CA HIS A 101 1.60 -1.10 -4.47
C HIS A 101 0.83 -0.93 -5.79
N LYS A 102 -0.44 -0.52 -5.71
CA LYS A 102 -1.27 -0.26 -6.89
C LYS A 102 -0.69 0.88 -7.74
N GLY A 103 -0.20 1.94 -7.12
CA GLY A 103 0.47 3.05 -7.82
C GLY A 103 1.72 2.58 -8.57
N ILE A 104 2.56 1.76 -7.92
CA ILE A 104 3.75 1.16 -8.53
C ILE A 104 3.38 0.26 -9.73
N GLN A 105 2.24 -0.43 -9.72
CA GLN A 105 1.81 -1.38 -10.76
C GLN A 105 0.96 -0.78 -11.88
N TYR A 106 0.55 0.48 -11.75
CA TYR A 106 -0.50 1.01 -12.60
C TYR A 106 0.00 1.25 -14.02
N ARG A 107 -0.61 0.55 -14.99
CA ARG A 107 -0.43 0.71 -16.45
C ARG A 107 1.02 0.80 -16.95
N GLN A 108 1.97 0.21 -16.22
CA GLN A 108 3.41 0.27 -16.55
C GLN A 108 3.99 1.69 -16.50
N ASP A 109 3.29 2.65 -15.88
CA ASP A 109 3.80 3.99 -15.64
C ASP A 109 4.90 3.94 -14.59
N THR A 110 6.06 4.49 -14.93
CA THR A 110 7.23 4.52 -14.04
C THR A 110 7.30 5.76 -13.18
N VAL A 111 6.48 6.80 -13.44
CA VAL A 111 6.57 8.09 -12.73
C VAL A 111 6.37 7.91 -11.23
N PHE A 112 5.39 7.08 -10.82
CA PHE A 112 5.12 6.85 -9.41
C PHE A 112 6.28 6.16 -8.67
N ILE A 113 6.82 5.08 -9.23
CA ILE A 113 7.96 4.36 -8.62
C ILE A 113 9.25 5.18 -8.68
N GLU A 114 9.44 5.98 -9.72
CA GLU A 114 10.58 6.89 -9.83
C GLU A 114 10.53 7.94 -8.72
N GLU A 115 9.39 8.60 -8.54
CA GLU A 115 9.16 9.55 -7.44
C GLU A 115 9.35 8.87 -6.07
N MET A 116 8.77 7.70 -5.86
CA MET A 116 8.97 6.93 -4.62
C MET A 116 10.45 6.60 -4.38
N SER A 117 11.18 6.19 -5.42
CA SER A 117 12.60 5.84 -5.32
C SER A 117 13.49 7.04 -4.98
N SER A 118 13.06 8.25 -5.31
CA SER A 118 13.78 9.50 -4.98
C SER A 118 13.80 9.80 -3.48
N TYR A 119 12.79 9.34 -2.73
CA TYR A 119 12.76 9.44 -1.26
C TYR A 119 13.69 8.42 -0.56
N GLY A 120 14.17 7.41 -1.29
CA GLY A 120 15.10 6.40 -0.79
C GLY A 120 14.51 5.45 0.25
N ILE A 121 15.40 4.75 0.97
CA ILE A 121 15.06 3.71 1.96
C ILE A 121 14.16 4.21 3.10
N GLN A 122 14.16 5.52 3.36
CA GLN A 122 13.47 6.09 4.50
C GLN A 122 11.96 6.17 4.29
N PHE A 123 11.48 6.17 3.04
CA PHE A 123 10.05 6.40 2.74
C PHE A 123 9.11 5.38 3.39
N LEU A 124 9.52 4.13 3.48
CA LEU A 124 8.76 3.03 4.11
C LEU A 124 9.53 2.37 5.26
N ASN A 125 10.41 3.11 5.94
CA ASN A 125 11.05 2.59 7.15
C ASN A 125 10.03 2.54 8.31
N ILE A 126 9.41 1.37 8.47
CA ILE A 126 8.43 1.08 9.52
C ILE A 126 8.83 -0.13 10.37
N ASP A 127 10.12 -0.44 10.45
CA ASP A 127 10.62 -1.66 11.12
C ASP A 127 10.26 -1.72 12.61
N SER A 128 10.08 -0.56 13.25
CA SER A 128 9.68 -0.43 14.65
C SER A 128 8.15 -0.40 14.86
N TYR A 129 7.36 -0.39 13.78
CA TYR A 129 5.91 -0.31 13.86
C TYR A 129 5.32 -1.55 14.52
N LEU A 130 4.50 -1.36 15.56
CA LEU A 130 3.81 -2.44 16.26
C LEU A 130 2.51 -1.95 16.87
N ASP A 131 1.40 -2.48 16.36
CA ASP A 131 0.06 -2.34 16.93
C ASP A 131 -0.17 -3.42 18.00
N ARG A 132 -0.39 -2.99 19.25
CA ARG A 132 -0.61 -3.86 20.41
C ARG A 132 -2.07 -3.94 20.85
N ALA A 133 -3.02 -3.47 20.04
CA ALA A 133 -4.43 -3.43 20.41
C ALA A 133 -5.06 -4.83 20.56
N SER A 134 -4.58 -5.82 19.80
CA SER A 134 -5.03 -7.21 19.86
C SER A 134 -3.95 -8.16 19.33
N GLU A 135 -4.08 -9.46 19.59
CA GLU A 135 -3.20 -10.49 19.00
C GLU A 135 -3.22 -10.47 17.46
N THR A 136 -4.40 -10.29 16.88
CA THR A 136 -4.59 -10.10 15.44
C THR A 136 -3.85 -8.85 14.95
N SER A 137 -3.95 -7.72 15.65
CA SER A 137 -3.22 -6.49 15.33
C SER A 137 -1.71 -6.67 15.39
N TRP A 138 -1.22 -7.48 16.33
CA TRP A 138 0.20 -7.81 16.47
C TRP A 138 0.71 -8.62 15.27
N GLY A 139 -0.04 -9.65 14.86
CA GLY A 139 0.25 -10.43 13.65
C GLY A 139 0.24 -9.56 12.38
N ASN A 140 -0.79 -8.71 12.22
CA ASN A 140 -0.90 -7.80 11.09
C ASN A 140 0.24 -6.76 11.05
N SER A 141 0.73 -6.32 12.21
CA SER A 141 1.90 -5.43 12.24
C SER A 141 3.14 -6.07 11.63
N LYS A 142 3.33 -7.38 11.85
CA LYS A 142 4.45 -8.14 11.25
C LYS A 142 4.36 -8.16 9.73
N TYR A 143 3.18 -8.45 9.20
CA TYR A 143 2.97 -8.40 7.76
C TYR A 143 3.14 -6.99 7.18
N CYS A 144 2.61 -5.94 7.83
CA CYS A 144 2.82 -4.56 7.41
C CYS A 144 4.32 -4.26 7.22
N ARG A 145 5.17 -4.66 8.17
CA ARG A 145 6.63 -4.50 8.06
C ARG A 145 7.21 -5.29 6.88
N SER A 146 6.85 -6.57 6.73
CA SER A 146 7.32 -7.39 5.60
C SER A 146 6.88 -6.86 4.25
N TYR A 147 5.66 -6.35 4.15
CA TYR A 147 5.11 -5.79 2.92
C TYR A 147 5.73 -4.43 2.59
N ALA A 148 5.98 -3.58 3.60
CA ALA A 148 6.73 -2.35 3.43
C ALA A 148 8.17 -2.61 2.97
N ALA A 149 8.84 -3.61 3.55
CA ALA A 149 10.17 -4.04 3.09
C ALA A 149 10.13 -4.50 1.63
N PHE A 150 9.13 -5.29 1.23
CA PHE A 150 8.94 -5.68 -0.17
C PHE A 150 8.78 -4.46 -1.10
N LEU A 151 7.94 -3.48 -0.74
CA LEU A 151 7.74 -2.28 -1.56
C LEU A 151 8.99 -1.39 -1.60
N SER A 152 9.74 -1.30 -0.50
CA SER A 152 11.04 -0.62 -0.46
C SER A 152 12.04 -1.26 -1.41
N GLU A 153 12.17 -2.59 -1.39
CA GLU A 153 13.06 -3.33 -2.30
C GLU A 153 12.69 -3.12 -3.77
N ARG A 154 11.39 -2.98 -4.08
CA ARG A 154 10.97 -2.62 -5.45
C ARG A 154 11.42 -1.23 -5.87
N ALA A 155 11.25 -0.23 -4.99
CA ALA A 155 11.66 1.15 -5.27
C ALA A 155 13.19 1.26 -5.39
N LEU A 156 13.94 0.61 -4.49
CA LEU A 156 15.40 0.56 -4.53
C LEU A 156 15.90 -0.19 -5.76
N GLY A 157 15.28 -1.33 -6.09
CA GLY A 157 15.61 -2.08 -7.29
C GLY A 157 15.39 -1.29 -8.56
N TYR A 158 14.34 -0.48 -8.64
CA TYR A 158 14.12 0.43 -9.77
C TYR A 158 15.27 1.45 -9.90
N ARG A 159 15.70 2.05 -8.79
CA ARG A 159 16.84 2.98 -8.74
C ARG A 159 18.16 2.31 -9.15
N ASP A 160 18.48 1.18 -8.54
CA ASP A 160 19.77 0.49 -8.66
C ASP A 160 19.96 -0.17 -10.03
N THR A 161 18.86 -0.51 -10.70
CA THR A 161 18.86 -1.06 -12.07
C THR A 161 18.74 0.01 -13.16
N ALA A 162 18.89 1.30 -12.81
CA ALA A 162 18.79 2.44 -13.71
C ALA A 162 17.44 2.50 -14.47
N GLY A 163 16.34 2.29 -13.75
CA GLY A 163 14.98 2.45 -14.28
C GLY A 163 14.44 1.21 -15.03
N ILE A 164 15.01 0.03 -14.77
CA ILE A 164 14.42 -1.22 -15.29
C ILE A 164 13.31 -1.64 -14.34
N SER A 165 12.07 -1.36 -14.73
CA SER A 165 10.92 -1.95 -14.07
C SER A 165 10.79 -3.42 -14.45
N PHE A 166 10.80 -4.30 -13.45
CA PHE A 166 10.54 -5.74 -13.64
C PHE A 166 9.07 -6.05 -13.92
N GLN A 167 8.19 -5.03 -13.97
CA GLN A 167 6.81 -5.18 -14.43
C GLN A 167 6.66 -5.14 -15.94
N LEU A 168 7.73 -4.77 -16.66
CA LEU A 168 7.70 -4.73 -18.11
C LEU A 168 7.40 -6.14 -18.66
N PRO A 169 6.63 -6.25 -19.76
CA PRO A 169 6.39 -7.52 -20.42
C PRO A 169 7.70 -8.24 -20.75
N SER A 170 7.70 -9.58 -20.68
CA SER A 170 8.88 -10.43 -20.91
C SER A 170 9.69 -10.05 -22.15
N LYS A 171 9.03 -9.69 -23.25
CA LYS A 171 9.71 -9.26 -24.50
C LYS A 171 10.49 -7.96 -24.31
N GLN A 172 9.89 -6.95 -23.68
CA GLN A 172 10.52 -5.65 -23.43
C GLN A 172 11.64 -5.77 -22.40
N LEU A 173 11.41 -6.53 -21.33
CA LEU A 173 12.42 -6.77 -20.30
C LEU A 173 13.65 -7.48 -20.89
N ARG A 174 13.46 -8.55 -21.67
CA ARG A 174 14.56 -9.23 -22.39
C ARG A 174 15.31 -8.28 -23.31
N ALA A 175 14.62 -7.41 -24.04
CA ALA A 175 15.25 -6.42 -24.92
C ALA A 175 16.10 -5.40 -24.14
N LYS A 176 15.65 -4.96 -22.94
CA LYS A 176 16.45 -4.09 -22.06
C LYS A 176 17.66 -4.83 -21.49
N ILE A 177 17.47 -6.04 -20.96
CA ILE A 177 18.54 -6.84 -20.34
C ILE A 177 19.65 -7.16 -21.34
N LYS A 178 19.32 -7.53 -22.58
CA LYS A 178 20.31 -7.81 -23.63
C LYS A 178 21.26 -6.65 -23.94
N LYS A 179 20.84 -5.40 -23.68
CA LYS A 179 21.63 -4.19 -23.94
C LYS A 179 22.55 -3.81 -22.77
N LEU A 180 22.49 -4.53 -21.64
CA LEU A 180 23.25 -4.19 -20.44
C LEU A 180 24.66 -4.76 -20.48
N LYS A 181 25.61 -3.99 -19.93
CA LYS A 181 26.96 -4.47 -19.65
C LYS A 181 26.94 -5.52 -18.52
N PRO A 182 27.89 -6.47 -18.46
CA PRO A 182 27.97 -7.49 -17.40
C PRO A 182 27.90 -6.93 -15.97
N SER A 183 28.55 -5.79 -15.72
CA SER A 183 28.52 -5.12 -14.40
C SER A 183 27.13 -4.65 -13.97
N LYS A 184 26.27 -4.24 -14.93
CA LYS A 184 24.87 -3.88 -14.66
C LYS A 184 23.99 -5.12 -14.54
N LEU A 185 24.27 -6.18 -15.29
CA LEU A 185 23.54 -7.45 -15.20
C LEU A 185 23.63 -8.06 -13.80
N TYR A 186 24.81 -8.03 -13.18
CA TYR A 186 24.98 -8.48 -11.80
C TYR A 186 24.07 -7.71 -10.83
N LYS A 187 23.99 -6.38 -10.95
CA LYS A 187 23.09 -5.55 -10.12
C LYS A 187 21.62 -5.89 -10.33
N VAL A 188 21.20 -6.10 -11.58
CA VAL A 188 19.84 -6.53 -11.94
C VAL A 188 19.52 -7.88 -11.31
N TYR A 189 20.43 -8.85 -11.41
CA TYR A 189 20.28 -10.17 -10.80
C TYR A 189 20.15 -10.08 -9.28
N THR A 190 21.07 -9.39 -8.61
CA THR A 190 21.04 -9.22 -7.15
C THR A 190 19.75 -8.54 -6.69
N SER A 191 19.31 -7.48 -7.38
CA SER A 191 18.05 -6.81 -7.06
C SER A 191 16.84 -7.73 -7.22
N LEU A 192 16.80 -8.55 -8.29
CA LEU A 192 15.72 -9.52 -8.51
C LEU A 192 15.68 -10.56 -7.39
N VAL A 193 16.83 -11.11 -7.00
CA VAL A 193 16.93 -12.09 -5.91
C VAL A 193 16.45 -11.49 -4.59
N THR A 194 16.83 -10.24 -4.27
CA THR A 194 16.37 -9.57 -3.05
C THR A 194 14.86 -9.30 -3.07
N GLN A 195 14.31 -8.83 -4.20
CA GLN A 195 12.87 -8.64 -4.36
C GLN A 195 12.09 -9.95 -4.22
N MET A 196 12.62 -11.06 -4.77
CA MET A 196 12.01 -12.40 -4.62
C MET A 196 12.04 -12.87 -3.16
N LYS A 197 13.16 -12.69 -2.45
CA LYS A 197 13.25 -13.01 -1.02
C LYS A 197 12.23 -12.22 -0.20
N ALA A 198 12.11 -10.91 -0.45
CA ALA A 198 11.15 -10.06 0.24
C ALA A 198 9.69 -10.47 -0.06
N LEU A 199 9.37 -10.85 -1.30
CA LEU A 199 8.06 -11.35 -1.69
C LEU A 199 7.71 -12.67 -0.99
N VAL A 200 8.66 -13.61 -0.93
CA VAL A 200 8.46 -14.91 -0.25
C VAL A 200 8.21 -14.69 1.24
N THR A 201 9.00 -13.83 1.88
CA THR A 201 8.78 -13.46 3.29
C THR A 201 7.41 -12.81 3.49
N CYS A 202 6.96 -11.94 2.59
CA CYS A 202 5.63 -11.34 2.65
C CYS A 202 4.51 -12.38 2.55
N ARG A 203 4.62 -13.34 1.60
CA ARG A 203 3.61 -14.41 1.43
C ARG A 203 3.54 -15.38 2.60
N ALA A 204 4.67 -15.72 3.18
CA ALA A 204 4.71 -16.61 4.35
C ALA A 204 3.87 -16.08 5.53
N PHE A 205 3.65 -14.75 5.61
CA PHE A 205 2.78 -14.16 6.61
C PHE A 205 1.30 -14.12 6.22
N GLU A 206 0.99 -14.12 4.92
CA GLU A 206 -0.39 -14.25 4.42
C GLU A 206 -0.96 -15.63 4.80
N ASP A 207 -0.19 -16.70 4.56
CA ASP A 207 -0.59 -18.08 4.83
C ASP A 207 -0.77 -18.39 6.34
N GLN A 208 -0.16 -17.60 7.23
CA GLN A 208 -0.27 -17.74 8.70
C GLN A 208 -1.53 -17.08 9.28
N GLY A 209 -2.54 -16.78 8.45
CA GLY A 209 -3.75 -16.07 8.87
C GLY A 209 -3.61 -14.55 8.87
N GLY A 210 -2.59 -14.03 8.18
CA GLY A 210 -2.50 -12.61 7.90
C GLY A 210 -3.55 -12.20 6.85
N TYR A 211 -4.54 -11.42 7.29
CA TYR A 211 -5.51 -10.60 6.53
C TYR A 211 -6.86 -11.20 6.11
N HIS A 212 -7.92 -10.63 6.71
CA HIS A 212 -9.31 -10.69 6.22
C HIS A 212 -9.70 -9.49 5.32
N ILE A 213 -8.88 -8.43 5.22
CA ILE A 213 -9.25 -7.13 4.59
C ILE A 213 -8.70 -6.99 3.14
N LEU A 214 -7.98 -7.98 2.62
CA LEU A 214 -7.42 -7.95 1.26
C LEU A 214 -7.96 -9.05 0.33
N ALA A 215 -8.77 -9.98 0.86
CA ALA A 215 -9.40 -11.09 0.15
C ALA A 215 -10.71 -10.67 -0.51
#